data_AF-A0A6N9NHV8-F1
#
_entry.id   AF-A0A6N9NHV8-F1
#
_cell.length_a   1.000
_cell.length_b   1.000
_cell.length_c   1.000
_cell.angle_alpha   90.00
_cell.angle_beta   90.00
_cell.angle_gamma   90.00
#
_symmetry.space_group_name_H-M   'P 1'
#
loop_
_entity.id
_entity.type
_entity.pdbx_description
1 polymer ?
#
loop_
_entity_poly.entity_id
_entity_poly.type
_entity_poly.pdbx_seq_one_letter_code
_entity_poly.pdbx_strand_id
1 'polypeptide(L)'
;MSLELNLIKIAHLAEQNQAENHSFGKYLKQQNLQQIDQIVHRLNKTISNSISCVDCGNCCRNLRPIATDEALLPFVLPENIATYKYLKEFTCKNLACNLCSVYDERPEECRQYPYLHRDNFVNRTGEIIQNYEICPIVFNVVEQLKVELKWQNK
;
A
#
# COMPACT_ATOMS: atom_id res chain seq x y z
N MET A 1 -8.16 -11.57 15.83
CA MET A 1 -8.88 -10.51 15.08
C MET A 1 -9.06 -10.97 13.65
N SER A 2 -10.21 -10.71 13.04
CA SER A 2 -10.46 -11.05 11.64
C SER A 2 -9.79 -10.01 10.74
N LEU A 3 -9.10 -10.45 9.70
CA LEU A 3 -8.57 -9.56 8.67
C LEU A 3 -9.69 -9.25 7.68
N GLU A 4 -9.74 -8.00 7.20
CA GLU A 4 -10.62 -7.61 6.10
C GLU A 4 -9.88 -7.77 4.76
N LEU A 5 -10.47 -8.53 3.83
CA LEU A 5 -9.86 -8.87 2.55
C LEU A 5 -10.73 -8.47 1.34
N ASN A 6 -11.98 -8.06 1.58
CA ASN A 6 -12.88 -7.64 0.52
C ASN A 6 -12.48 -6.25 0.00
N LEU A 7 -11.97 -6.20 -1.23
CA LEU A 7 -11.48 -4.96 -1.85
C LEU A 7 -12.56 -3.88 -1.98
N ILE A 8 -13.80 -4.26 -2.26
CA ILE A 8 -14.92 -3.30 -2.39
C ILE A 8 -15.19 -2.66 -1.03
N LYS A 9 -15.20 -3.47 0.03
CA LYS A 9 -15.40 -2.97 1.39
C LYS A 9 -14.22 -2.13 1.87
N ILE A 10 -12.98 -2.53 1.57
CA ILE A 10 -11.78 -1.74 1.88
C ILE A 10 -11.83 -0.38 1.20
N ALA A 11 -12.13 -0.34 -0.10
CA ALA A 11 -12.24 0.91 -0.86
C ALA A 11 -13.32 1.83 -0.27
N HIS A 12 -14.49 1.28 0.06
CA HIS A 12 -15.57 2.03 0.67
C HIS A 12 -15.19 2.59 2.06
N LEU A 13 -14.57 1.78 2.91
CA LEU A 13 -14.10 2.22 4.23
C LEU A 13 -12.99 3.26 4.12
N ALA A 14 -12.10 3.14 3.14
CA ALA A 14 -11.05 4.12 2.90
C ALA A 14 -11.60 5.49 2.51
N GLU A 15 -12.64 5.52 1.67
CA GLU A 15 -13.36 6.75 1.32
C GLU A 15 -14.05 7.37 2.55
N GLN A 16 -14.80 6.56 3.30
CA GLN A 16 -15.49 7.02 4.52
C GLN A 16 -14.53 7.55 5.58
N ASN A 17 -13.39 6.88 5.76
CA ASN A 17 -12.43 7.18 6.81
C ASN A 17 -11.34 8.16 6.34
N GLN A 18 -11.50 8.85 5.20
CA GLN A 18 -10.45 9.73 4.67
C GLN A 18 -10.05 10.82 5.67
N ALA A 19 -11.02 11.51 6.27
CA ALA A 19 -10.77 12.55 7.27
C ALA A 19 -10.18 11.97 8.57
N GLU A 20 -10.68 10.82 8.99
CA GLU A 20 -10.17 10.07 10.14
C GLU A 20 -8.70 9.70 9.94
N ASN A 21 -8.36 9.08 8.81
CA ASN A 21 -7.01 8.67 8.45
C ASN A 21 -6.04 9.86 8.38
N HIS A 22 -6.51 11.00 7.89
CA HIS A 22 -5.74 12.23 7.90
C HIS A 22 -5.45 12.72 9.34
N SER A 23 -6.45 12.71 10.22
CA SER A 23 -6.28 13.03 11.65
C SER A 23 -5.36 12.05 12.36
N PHE A 24 -5.46 10.76 12.04
CA PHE A 24 -4.57 9.73 12.57
C PHE A 24 -3.11 9.99 12.17
N GLY A 25 -2.86 10.34 10.91
CA GLY A 25 -1.52 10.73 10.44
C GLY A 25 -0.94 11.92 11.23
N LYS A 26 -1.76 12.92 11.59
CA LYS A 26 -1.34 14.04 12.46
C LYS A 26 -1.03 13.56 13.89
N TYR A 27 -1.85 12.68 14.44
CA TYR A 27 -1.62 12.08 15.75
C TYR A 27 -0.30 11.32 15.81
N LEU A 28 0.03 10.52 14.79
CA LEU A 28 1.28 9.77 14.70
C LEU A 28 2.53 10.67 14.74
N LYS A 29 2.46 11.88 14.19
CA LYS A 29 3.56 12.87 14.25
C LYS A 29 3.88 13.36 15.66
N GLN A 30 2.97 13.13 16.61
CA GLN A 30 3.14 13.50 18.02
C GLN A 30 3.64 12.31 18.86
N GLN A 31 3.79 11.13 18.27
CA GLN A 31 4.23 9.92 18.97
C GLN A 31 5.74 9.70 18.82
N ASN A 32 6.27 8.75 19.59
CA ASN A 32 7.66 8.31 19.43
C ASN A 32 7.83 7.55 18.10
N LEU A 33 8.58 8.14 17.16
CA LEU A 33 8.74 7.62 15.80
C LEU A 33 9.30 6.18 15.77
N GLN A 34 10.31 5.90 16.58
CA GLN A 34 10.95 4.59 16.64
C GLN A 34 9.99 3.53 17.19
N GLN A 35 9.18 3.89 18.18
CA GLN A 35 8.16 2.99 18.71
C GLN A 35 7.09 2.68 17.67
N ILE A 36 6.68 3.68 16.86
CA ILE A 36 5.73 3.44 15.76
C ILE A 36 6.32 2.46 14.74
N ASP A 37 7.57 2.64 14.33
CA ASP A 37 8.22 1.73 13.38
C ASP A 37 8.26 0.30 13.93
N GLN A 38 8.64 0.11 15.21
CA GLN A 38 8.64 -1.21 15.85
C GLN A 38 7.27 -1.89 15.84
N ILE A 39 6.21 -1.15 16.17
CA ILE A 39 4.84 -1.67 16.16
C ILE A 39 4.45 -2.05 14.73
N VAL A 40 4.66 -1.15 13.76
CA VAL A 40 4.31 -1.37 12.35
C VAL A 40 5.05 -2.58 11.78
N HIS A 41 6.36 -2.74 12.05
CA HIS A 41 7.12 -3.89 11.57
C HIS A 41 6.57 -5.21 12.11
N ARG A 42 6.23 -5.25 13.40
CA ARG A 42 5.63 -6.43 14.04
C ARG A 42 4.25 -6.76 13.45
N LEU A 43 3.40 -5.75 13.29
CA LEU A 43 2.08 -5.88 12.68
C LEU A 43 2.20 -6.35 11.23
N ASN A 44 3.05 -5.71 10.43
CA ASN A 44 3.32 -6.07 9.05
C ASN A 44 3.77 -7.52 8.93
N LYS A 45 4.76 -7.97 9.72
CA LYS A 45 5.22 -9.36 9.71
C LYS A 45 4.09 -10.35 9.99
N THR A 46 3.19 -10.01 10.91
CA THR A 46 2.07 -10.89 11.29
C THR A 46 1.00 -10.94 10.21
N ILE A 47 0.61 -9.77 9.70
CA ILE A 47 -0.50 -9.62 8.75
C ILE A 47 -0.10 -10.08 7.35
N SER A 48 1.09 -9.70 6.86
CA SER A 48 1.56 -10.11 5.53
C SER A 48 1.71 -11.62 5.40
N ASN A 49 2.12 -12.32 6.46
CA ASN A 49 2.16 -13.78 6.49
C ASN A 49 0.78 -14.44 6.46
N SER A 50 -0.28 -13.70 6.75
CA SER A 50 -1.67 -14.18 6.78
C SER A 50 -2.47 -13.82 5.53
N ILE A 51 -1.87 -13.08 4.58
CA ILE A 51 -2.53 -12.60 3.36
C ILE A 51 -1.67 -12.94 2.15
N SER A 52 -2.22 -13.76 1.25
CA SER A 52 -1.61 -14.02 -0.06
C SER A 52 -1.89 -12.86 -1.01
N CYS A 53 -0.85 -12.09 -1.37
CA CYS A 53 -1.01 -10.94 -2.26
C CYS A 53 -1.39 -11.33 -3.70
N VAL A 54 -1.09 -12.56 -4.11
CA VAL A 54 -1.44 -13.11 -5.42
C VAL A 54 -2.91 -13.48 -5.55
N ASP A 55 -3.65 -13.53 -4.44
CA ASP A 55 -5.09 -13.78 -4.45
C ASP A 55 -5.85 -12.60 -5.07
N CYS A 56 -5.38 -11.37 -4.82
CA CYS A 56 -6.03 -10.15 -5.31
C CYS A 56 -5.29 -9.48 -6.47
N GLY A 57 -3.95 -9.47 -6.46
CA GLY A 57 -3.14 -8.74 -7.46
C GLY A 57 -3.45 -7.23 -7.54
N ASN A 58 -4.12 -6.64 -6.53
CA ASN A 58 -4.76 -5.34 -6.67
C ASN A 58 -3.75 -4.20 -6.88
N CYS A 59 -2.58 -4.26 -6.25
CA CYS A 59 -1.51 -3.28 -6.46
C CYS A 59 -0.98 -3.29 -7.91
N CYS A 60 -0.96 -4.45 -8.58
CA CYS A 60 -0.52 -4.56 -9.98
C CYS A 60 -1.55 -4.00 -10.97
N ARG A 61 -2.82 -3.89 -10.57
CA ARG A 61 -3.92 -3.29 -11.35
C ARG A 61 -3.98 -1.77 -11.23
N ASN A 62 -3.47 -1.25 -10.11
CA ASN A 62 -3.55 0.17 -9.73
C ASN A 62 -2.15 0.77 -9.53
N LEU A 63 -1.21 0.49 -10.45
CA LEU A 63 0.11 1.10 -10.39
C LEU A 63 0.00 2.59 -10.70
N ARG A 64 0.71 3.43 -9.95
CA ARG A 64 0.81 4.87 -10.25
C ARG A 64 2.07 5.16 -11.08
N PRO A 65 2.02 6.07 -12.05
CA PRO A 65 3.20 6.37 -12.86
C PRO A 65 4.35 6.94 -12.05
N ILE A 66 5.56 6.48 -12.35
CA ILE A 66 6.79 7.02 -11.81
C ILE A 66 7.25 8.18 -12.72
N ALA A 67 7.97 9.15 -12.15
CA ALA A 67 8.27 10.43 -12.82
C ALA A 67 9.14 10.31 -14.09
N THR A 68 9.91 9.23 -14.24
CA THR A 68 10.85 9.06 -15.36
C THR A 68 10.45 7.92 -16.29
N ASP A 69 10.82 8.06 -17.56
CA ASP A 69 10.53 7.10 -18.60
C ASP A 69 11.25 5.77 -18.33
N GLU A 70 12.49 5.84 -17.82
CA GLU A 70 13.30 4.68 -17.44
C GLU A 70 12.63 3.85 -16.33
N ALA A 71 11.99 4.53 -15.36
CA ALA A 71 11.30 3.86 -14.27
C ALA A 71 9.96 3.25 -14.69
N LEU A 72 9.37 3.69 -15.81
CA LEU A 72 8.13 3.15 -16.35
C LEU A 72 8.34 1.92 -17.24
N LEU A 73 9.48 1.81 -17.93
CA LEU A 73 9.82 0.70 -18.83
C LEU A 73 9.56 -0.72 -18.28
N PRO A 74 9.78 -1.01 -16.98
CA PRO A 74 9.48 -2.34 -16.44
C PRO A 74 7.98 -2.69 -16.46
N PHE A 75 7.10 -1.68 -16.48
CA PHE A 75 5.65 -1.84 -16.26
C PHE A 75 4.80 -1.61 -17.51
N VAL A 76 5.31 -0.86 -18.50
CA VAL A 76 4.60 -0.51 -19.74
C VAL A 76 5.42 -0.87 -20.97
N LEU A 77 4.79 -0.92 -22.14
CA LEU A 77 5.52 -1.07 -23.40
C LEU A 77 6.20 0.27 -23.76
N PRO A 78 7.42 0.27 -24.32
CA PRO A 78 8.18 1.49 -24.63
C PRO A 78 7.38 2.52 -25.44
N GLU A 79 6.62 2.07 -26.44
CA GLU A 79 5.78 2.89 -27.30
C GLU A 79 4.62 3.58 -26.55
N ASN A 80 4.25 3.09 -25.37
CA ASN A 80 3.13 3.60 -24.58
C ASN A 80 3.57 4.54 -23.43
N ILE A 81 4.88 4.78 -23.22
CA ILE A 81 5.38 5.59 -22.09
C ILE A 81 4.74 6.98 -22.05
N ALA A 82 4.69 7.68 -23.18
CA ALA A 82 4.14 9.03 -23.27
C ALA A 82 2.66 9.08 -22.83
N THR A 83 1.89 8.02 -23.07
CA THR A 83 0.50 7.90 -22.63
C THR A 83 0.41 7.62 -21.14
N TYR A 84 1.25 6.74 -20.61
CA TYR A 84 1.13 6.24 -19.23
C TYR A 84 1.71 7.20 -18.19
N LYS A 85 2.71 8.01 -18.57
CA LYS A 85 3.41 8.96 -17.67
C LYS A 85 2.47 9.92 -16.92
N TYR A 86 1.32 10.24 -17.52
CA TYR A 86 0.37 11.22 -16.98
C TYR A 86 -0.94 10.59 -16.47
N LEU A 87 -1.05 9.26 -16.43
CA LEU A 87 -2.22 8.60 -15.89
C LEU A 87 -2.27 8.72 -14.36
N LYS A 88 -3.47 8.64 -13.80
CA LYS A 88 -3.61 8.51 -12.34
C LYS A 88 -3.12 7.13 -11.86
N GLU A 89 -3.50 6.10 -12.61
CA GLU A 89 -3.13 4.72 -12.36
C GLU A 89 -3.22 3.89 -13.66
N PHE A 90 -2.58 2.73 -13.68
CA PHE A 90 -2.60 1.79 -14.78
C PHE A 90 -2.35 0.35 -14.34
N THR A 91 -2.73 -0.60 -15.19
CA THR A 91 -2.43 -2.01 -14.98
C THR A 91 -1.09 -2.38 -15.61
N CYS A 92 -0.24 -3.10 -14.87
CA CYS A 92 1.04 -3.58 -15.34
C CYS A 92 0.91 -4.49 -16.56
N LYS A 93 1.77 -4.32 -17.58
CA LYS A 93 1.82 -5.19 -18.77
C LYS A 93 2.07 -6.67 -18.45
N ASN A 94 2.75 -6.94 -17.33
CA ASN A 94 3.13 -8.28 -16.91
C ASN A 94 2.05 -8.95 -16.03
N LEU A 95 0.89 -8.33 -15.83
CA LEU A 95 -0.17 -8.93 -15.01
C LEU A 95 -1.00 -9.92 -15.83
N ALA A 96 -0.94 -11.20 -15.46
CA ALA A 96 -1.81 -12.25 -15.99
C ALA A 96 -2.79 -12.70 -14.90
N CYS A 97 -4.08 -12.39 -15.07
CA CYS A 97 -5.08 -12.50 -14.00
C CYS A 97 -4.63 -11.73 -12.75
N ASN A 98 -4.25 -12.41 -11.67
CA ASN A 98 -3.80 -11.80 -10.41
C ASN A 98 -2.30 -12.03 -10.13
N LEU A 99 -1.59 -12.72 -11.04
CA LEU A 99 -0.18 -13.08 -10.87
C LEU A 99 0.70 -12.39 -11.91
N CYS A 100 1.87 -11.93 -11.48
CA CYS A 100 2.87 -11.37 -12.38
C CYS A 100 3.50 -12.50 -13.22
N SER A 101 3.57 -12.34 -14.53
CA SER A 101 4.22 -13.31 -15.45
C SER A 101 5.71 -13.46 -15.18
N VAL A 102 6.33 -12.47 -14.55
CA VAL A 102 7.76 -12.45 -14.15
C VAL A 102 7.89 -12.34 -12.64
N TYR A 103 7.05 -13.05 -11.87
CA TYR A 103 6.92 -12.85 -10.42
C TYR A 103 8.28 -12.88 -9.70
N ASP A 104 9.15 -13.84 -9.97
CA ASP A 104 10.45 -13.95 -9.28
C ASP A 104 11.44 -12.85 -9.70
N GLU A 105 11.34 -12.38 -10.94
CA GLU A 105 12.18 -11.33 -11.53
C GLU A 105 11.54 -9.93 -11.46
N ARG A 106 10.43 -9.79 -10.73
CA ARG A 106 9.67 -8.54 -10.69
C ARG A 106 10.53 -7.36 -10.18
N PRO A 107 10.24 -6.13 -10.63
CA PRO A 107 10.99 -4.94 -10.19
C PRO A 107 11.05 -4.80 -8.68
N GLU A 108 12.12 -4.16 -8.19
CA GLU A 108 12.36 -4.01 -6.76
C GLU A 108 11.20 -3.29 -6.06
N GLU A 109 10.58 -2.32 -6.74
CA GLU A 109 9.41 -1.60 -6.29
C GLU A 109 8.23 -2.54 -6.00
N CYS A 110 8.03 -3.56 -6.85
CA CYS A 110 7.01 -4.58 -6.64
C CYS A 110 7.40 -5.58 -5.54
N ARG A 111 8.69 -5.88 -5.35
CA ARG A 111 9.15 -6.76 -4.27
C ARG A 111 9.01 -6.10 -2.90
N GLN A 112 9.24 -4.79 -2.84
CA GLN A 112 9.24 -4.04 -1.60
C GLN A 112 7.86 -3.52 -1.21
N TYR A 113 6.90 -3.44 -2.13
CA TYR A 113 5.51 -3.08 -1.83
C TYR A 113 4.91 -4.01 -0.76
N PRO A 114 4.22 -3.50 0.29
CA PRO A 114 3.76 -2.11 0.48
C PRO A 114 4.70 -1.22 1.33
N TYR A 115 5.98 -1.54 1.44
CA TYR A 115 7.01 -0.73 2.11
C TYR A 115 6.81 -0.51 3.62
N LEU A 116 6.04 -1.39 4.27
CA LEU A 116 5.77 -1.33 5.70
C LEU A 116 6.95 -1.81 6.57
N HIS A 117 7.98 -2.39 5.96
CA HIS A 117 9.24 -2.79 6.63
C HIS A 117 10.26 -1.66 6.73
N ARG A 118 10.08 -0.56 6.01
CA ARG A 118 10.99 0.59 6.05
C ARG A 118 10.72 1.43 7.29
N ASP A 119 11.78 2.02 7.85
CA ASP A 119 11.69 3.00 8.94
C ASP A 119 11.02 4.31 8.50
N ASN A 120 10.83 5.22 9.45
CA ASN A 120 10.21 6.52 9.27
C ASN A 120 8.79 6.42 8.71
N PHE A 121 8.01 5.44 9.19
CA PHE A 121 6.62 5.22 8.76
C PHE A 121 5.78 6.50 8.80
N VAL A 122 5.92 7.27 9.88
CA VAL A 122 5.18 8.52 10.11
C VAL A 122 5.40 9.55 8.99
N ASN A 123 6.61 9.65 8.46
CA ASN A 123 6.95 10.57 7.37
C ASN A 123 6.29 10.17 6.04
N ARG A 124 5.94 8.89 5.88
CA ARG A 124 5.35 8.30 4.67
C ARG A 124 3.84 8.09 4.78
N THR A 125 3.22 8.59 5.84
CA THR A 125 1.77 8.44 6.10
C THR A 125 0.90 8.83 4.90
N GLY A 126 1.28 9.85 4.12
CA GLY A 126 0.57 10.20 2.88
C GLY A 126 0.51 9.04 1.87
N GLU A 127 1.65 8.44 1.55
CA GLU A 127 1.73 7.27 0.65
C GLU A 127 1.03 6.04 1.24
N ILE A 128 1.17 5.83 2.56
CA ILE A 128 0.53 4.71 3.25
C ILE A 128 -1.00 4.82 3.17
N ILE A 129 -1.59 6.00 3.40
CA ILE A 129 -3.03 6.20 3.26
C ILE A 129 -3.48 6.01 1.82
N GLN A 130 -2.67 6.37 0.83
CA GLN A 130 -3.00 6.06 -0.56
C GLN A 130 -2.90 4.56 -0.89
N ASN A 131 -2.11 3.78 -0.15
CA ASN A 131 -2.05 2.32 -0.29
C ASN A 131 -3.10 1.59 0.56
N TYR A 132 -3.66 2.27 1.56
CA TYR A 132 -4.69 1.76 2.46
C TYR A 132 -5.97 1.38 1.71
N GLU A 133 -6.37 2.17 0.70
CA GLU A 133 -7.52 1.87 -0.18
C GLU A 133 -7.24 0.70 -1.16
N ILE A 134 -5.97 0.39 -1.42
CA ILE A 134 -5.55 -0.56 -2.45
C ILE A 134 -5.25 -1.94 -1.87
N CYS A 135 -4.54 -1.99 -0.75
CA CYS A 135 -3.90 -3.20 -0.26
C CYS A 135 -4.51 -3.68 1.05
N PRO A 136 -5.05 -4.91 1.11
CA PRO A 136 -5.54 -5.50 2.35
C PRO A 136 -4.49 -5.54 3.47
N ILE A 137 -3.20 -5.73 3.15
CA ILE A 137 -2.13 -5.72 4.16
C ILE A 137 -2.02 -4.33 4.79
N VAL A 138 -1.99 -3.27 3.98
CA VAL A 138 -1.88 -1.89 4.47
C VAL A 138 -3.10 -1.50 5.28
N PHE A 139 -4.30 -1.81 4.77
CA PHE A 139 -5.56 -1.59 5.46
C PHE A 139 -5.51 -2.17 6.88
N ASN A 140 -5.25 -3.48 6.99
CA ASN A 140 -5.26 -4.15 8.29
C ASN A 140 -4.13 -3.66 9.20
N VAL A 141 -2.93 -3.34 8.68
CA VAL A 141 -1.84 -2.82 9.51
C VAL A 141 -2.21 -1.47 10.12
N VAL A 142 -2.80 -0.55 9.35
CA VAL A 142 -3.21 0.77 9.83
C VAL A 142 -4.35 0.65 10.85
N GLU A 143 -5.37 -0.17 10.58
CA GLU A 143 -6.47 -0.39 11.52
C GLU A 143 -5.99 -1.00 12.84
N GLN A 144 -5.08 -1.97 12.79
CA GLN A 144 -4.49 -2.54 14.00
C GLN A 144 -3.59 -1.55 14.75
N LEU A 145 -2.87 -0.69 14.04
CA LEU A 145 -2.07 0.35 14.66
C LEU A 145 -2.95 1.34 15.43
N LYS A 146 -4.11 1.74 14.88
CA LYS A 146 -5.08 2.59 15.59
C LYS A 146 -5.53 1.96 16.91
N VAL A 147 -5.87 0.66 16.87
CA VAL A 147 -6.30 -0.11 18.05
C VAL A 147 -5.18 -0.20 19.10
N GLU A 148 -3.96 -0.54 18.69
CA GLU A 148 -2.83 -0.72 19.60
C GLU A 148 -2.43 0.58 20.30
N LEU A 149 -2.50 1.70 19.58
CA LEU A 149 -2.26 3.03 20.14
C LEU A 149 -3.45 3.56 20.95
N LYS A 150 -4.55 2.79 21.05
CA LYS A 150 -5.81 3.19 21.69
C LYS A 150 -6.31 4.54 21.16
N TRP A 151 -6.07 4.79 19.87
CA TRP A 151 -6.46 6.03 19.24
C TRP A 151 -7.98 6.08 19.09
N GLN A 152 -8.56 7.20 19.49
CA GLN A 152 -9.97 7.50 19.30
C GLN A 152 -10.05 8.73 18.41
N ASN A 153 -10.90 8.67 17.39
CA ASN A 153 -11.14 9.80 16.50
C ASN A 153 -11.70 10.95 17.37
N LYS A 154 -10.89 12.00 17.57
CA LYS A 154 -11.24 13.18 18.37
C LYS A 154 -11.88 14.24 17.51
#